data_AF-A0A4R6YKA9-F1
#
_entry.id   AF-A0A4R6YKA9-F1
#
_cell.length_a   1.000
_cell.length_b   1.000
_cell.length_c   1.000
_cell.angle_alpha   90.00
_cell.angle_beta   90.00
_cell.angle_gamma   90.00
#
_symmetry.space_group_name_H-M   'P 1'
#
loop_
_entity.id
_entity.type
_entity.pdbx_description
1 polymer ?
#
loop_
_entity_poly.entity_id
_entity_poly.type
_entity_poly.pdbx_seq_one_letter_code
_entity_poly.pdbx_strand_id
1 'polypeptide(L)'
;MAARKAPRSQTEKDMLICHCNIITEKEIERAIIDLLDSDPWQLIVPAKVYHYMKKRGRCCGCFPNVVETIIRVTEEYHVRSEAGGVDIVSHLDRVRELRVQYGSRTYERRPTNHRAA
;
A
#
# COMPACT_ATOMS: atom_id res chain seq x y z
N MET A 1 18.03 18.42 -25.20
CA MET A 1 16.56 18.32 -25.35
C MET A 1 16.18 16.84 -25.42
N ALA A 2 15.91 16.21 -24.27
CA ALA A 2 15.57 14.79 -24.23
C ALA A 2 14.06 14.62 -24.49
N ALA A 3 13.74 13.82 -25.50
CA ALA A 3 12.38 13.53 -25.93
C ALA A 3 11.55 12.92 -24.78
N ARG A 4 10.47 13.60 -24.40
CA ARG A 4 9.45 13.08 -23.49
C ARG A 4 8.79 11.88 -24.18
N LYS A 5 9.06 10.67 -23.68
CA LYS A 5 8.39 9.45 -24.15
C LYS A 5 6.93 9.52 -23.73
N ALA A 6 6.04 9.70 -24.70
CA ALA A 6 4.59 9.72 -24.48
C ALA A 6 4.13 8.44 -23.76
N PRO A 7 3.19 8.52 -22.80
CA PRO A 7 2.62 7.33 -22.19
C PRO A 7 1.89 6.52 -23.26
N ARG A 8 2.23 5.24 -23.34
CA ARG A 8 1.70 4.27 -24.30
C ARG A 8 0.17 4.27 -24.21
N SER A 9 -0.49 4.47 -25.35
CA SER A 9 -1.94 4.33 -25.53
C SER A 9 -2.41 2.96 -25.03
N GLN A 10 -3.06 2.94 -23.86
CA GLN A 10 -3.67 1.74 -23.30
C GLN A 10 -4.99 1.51 -24.02
N THR A 11 -5.05 0.44 -24.81
CA THR A 11 -6.30 -0.14 -25.30
C THR A 11 -7.16 -0.48 -24.08
N GLU A 12 -8.29 0.21 -23.94
CA GLU A 12 -9.28 0.03 -22.87
C GLU A 12 -9.91 -1.38 -22.96
N LYS A 13 -9.21 -2.39 -22.44
CA LYS A 13 -9.82 -3.66 -22.10
C LYS A 13 -10.15 -3.62 -20.62
N ASP A 14 -11.44 -3.52 -20.32
CA ASP A 14 -11.95 -3.72 -18.96
C ASP A 14 -11.76 -5.20 -18.60
N MET A 15 -10.59 -5.53 -18.05
CA MET A 15 -10.29 -6.89 -17.61
C MET A 15 -11.17 -7.24 -16.41
N LEU A 16 -11.90 -8.34 -16.51
CA LEU A 16 -12.75 -8.81 -15.43
C LEU A 16 -11.90 -9.57 -14.39
N ILE A 17 -11.85 -9.06 -13.16
CA ILE A 17 -11.12 -9.68 -12.04
C ILE A 17 -12.03 -10.67 -11.29
N CYS A 18 -13.27 -10.28 -11.00
CA CYS A 18 -14.21 -11.08 -10.23
C CYS A 18 -15.41 -11.52 -11.06
N HIS A 19 -15.49 -12.83 -11.34
CA HIS A 19 -16.62 -13.44 -12.04
C HIS A 19 -17.91 -13.44 -11.20
N CYS A 20 -17.82 -13.71 -9.90
CA CYS A 20 -19.01 -13.84 -9.06
C CYS A 20 -19.76 -12.53 -8.82
N ASN A 21 -19.04 -11.41 -8.78
CA ASN A 21 -19.59 -10.10 -8.47
C ASN A 21 -19.57 -9.15 -9.68
N ILE A 22 -19.09 -9.65 -10.84
CA ILE A 22 -18.88 -8.89 -12.09
C ILE A 22 -18.12 -7.60 -11.77
N ILE A 23 -16.86 -7.74 -11.35
CA ILE A 23 -16.00 -6.61 -10.99
C ILE A 23 -14.81 -6.59 -11.94
N THR A 24 -14.59 -5.42 -12.54
CA THR A 24 -13.47 -5.11 -13.43
C THR A 24 -12.24 -4.65 -12.65
N GLU A 25 -11.07 -4.72 -13.29
CA GLU A 25 -9.83 -4.19 -12.72
C GLU A 25 -9.95 -2.69 -12.42
N LYS A 26 -10.51 -1.89 -13.33
CA LYS A 26 -10.71 -0.44 -13.14
C LYS A 26 -11.56 -0.12 -11.91
N GLU A 27 -12.59 -0.92 -11.61
CA GLU A 27 -13.39 -0.72 -10.40
C GLU A 27 -12.58 -0.98 -9.13
N ILE A 28 -11.72 -2.00 -9.14
CA ILE A 28 -10.80 -2.31 -8.03
C ILE A 28 -9.77 -1.19 -7.87
N GLU A 29 -9.14 -0.74 -8.96
CA GLU A 29 -8.16 0.36 -8.93
C GLU A 29 -8.76 1.64 -8.36
N ARG A 30 -9.95 2.04 -8.84
CA ARG A 30 -10.65 3.23 -8.34
C ARG A 30 -10.95 3.11 -6.85
N ALA A 31 -11.44 1.95 -6.40
CA ALA A 31 -11.70 1.72 -4.98
C ALA A 31 -10.42 1.82 -4.13
N ILE A 32 -9.28 1.33 -4.63
CA ILE A 32 -8.00 1.45 -3.93
C ILE A 32 -7.55 2.91 -3.86
N ILE A 33 -7.63 3.65 -4.97
CA ILE A 33 -7.26 5.07 -5.01
C ILE A 33 -8.13 5.88 -4.05
N ASP A 34 -9.45 5.71 -4.06
CA ASP A 34 -10.35 6.43 -3.15
C ASP A 34 -10.04 6.15 -1.67
N LEU A 35 -9.66 4.90 -1.36
CA LEU A 35 -9.19 4.52 -0.02
C LEU A 35 -7.91 5.30 0.30
N LEU A 36 -6.89 5.24 -0.55
CA LEU A 36 -5.60 5.93 -0.34
C LEU A 36 -5.74 7.46 -0.30
N ASP A 37 -6.67 8.05 -1.03
CA ASP A 37 -6.99 9.48 -0.97
C ASP A 37 -7.58 9.87 0.40
N SER A 38 -8.30 8.95 1.05
CA SER A 38 -8.87 9.15 2.39
C SER A 38 -7.83 9.03 3.50
N ASP A 39 -6.93 8.05 3.38
CA ASP A 39 -5.77 7.87 4.27
C ASP A 39 -4.67 7.10 3.49
N PRO A 40 -3.57 7.76 3.11
CA PRO A 40 -2.50 7.16 2.31
C PRO A 40 -1.80 5.97 2.95
N TRP A 41 -1.80 5.86 4.29
CA TRP A 41 -1.02 4.87 5.01
C TRP A 41 -1.87 3.72 5.58
N GLN A 42 -3.16 3.67 5.21
CA GLN A 42 -4.05 2.64 5.70
C GLN A 42 -3.72 1.26 5.12
N LEU A 43 -3.90 0.22 5.93
CA LEU A 43 -3.84 -1.15 5.44
C LEU A 43 -5.05 -1.43 4.52
N ILE A 44 -4.76 -1.76 3.26
CA ILE A 44 -5.75 -2.18 2.26
C ILE A 44 -5.67 -3.70 2.08
N VAL A 45 -6.80 -4.36 2.31
CA VAL A 45 -6.98 -5.81 2.10
C VAL A 45 -8.16 -6.05 1.16
N PRO A 46 -8.22 -7.19 0.43
CA PRO A 46 -9.31 -7.46 -0.50
C PRO A 46 -10.70 -7.32 0.12
N ALA A 47 -10.88 -7.77 1.37
CA ALA A 47 -12.14 -7.61 2.09
C ALA A 47 -12.56 -6.14 2.25
N LYS A 48 -11.61 -5.24 2.50
CA LYS A 48 -11.84 -3.80 2.66
C LYS A 48 -12.22 -3.14 1.33
N VAL A 49 -11.53 -3.50 0.25
CA VAL A 49 -11.87 -3.05 -1.13
C VAL A 49 -13.29 -3.47 -1.49
N TYR A 50 -13.66 -4.72 -1.23
CA TYR A 50 -15.01 -5.21 -1.50
C TYR A 50 -16.06 -4.52 -0.63
N HIS A 51 -15.76 -4.33 0.65
CA HIS A 51 -16.63 -3.61 1.58
C HIS A 51 -16.87 -2.16 1.16
N TYR A 52 -15.83 -1.46 0.70
CA TYR A 52 -15.92 -0.11 0.16
C TYR A 52 -16.91 -0.05 -1.02
N MET A 53 -16.83 -1.02 -1.94
CA MET A 53 -17.78 -1.16 -3.05
C MET A 53 -19.17 -1.69 -2.64
N LYS A 54 -19.44 -1.87 -1.34
CA LYS A 54 -20.67 -2.48 -0.78
C LYS A 54 -20.95 -3.90 -1.31
N LYS A 55 -19.89 -4.64 -1.67
CA LYS A 55 -19.96 -6.04 -2.11
C LYS A 55 -19.35 -6.98 -1.05
N ARG A 56 -19.73 -8.26 -1.09
CA ARG A 56 -19.10 -9.32 -0.28
C ARG A 56 -18.40 -10.33 -1.19
N GLY A 57 -17.28 -10.90 -0.73
CA GLY A 57 -16.62 -11.99 -1.44
C GLY A 57 -17.50 -13.24 -1.45
N ARG A 58 -17.75 -13.82 -2.63
CA ARG A 58 -18.58 -15.04 -2.78
C ARG A 58 -17.74 -16.32 -2.81
N CYS A 59 -16.77 -16.42 -3.71
CA CYS A 59 -15.86 -17.57 -3.83
C CYS A 59 -14.41 -17.27 -3.42
N CYS A 60 -14.05 -15.99 -3.28
CA CYS A 60 -12.71 -15.50 -2.93
C CYS A 60 -11.55 -15.93 -3.85
N GLY A 61 -11.79 -16.66 -4.95
CA GLY A 61 -10.74 -17.12 -5.87
C GLY A 61 -10.03 -16.01 -6.66
N CYS A 62 -10.60 -14.80 -6.71
CA CYS A 62 -9.98 -13.63 -7.34
C CYS A 62 -9.09 -12.82 -6.40
N PHE A 63 -9.05 -13.15 -5.10
CA PHE A 63 -8.31 -12.36 -4.10
C PHE A 63 -6.81 -12.27 -4.37
N PRO A 64 -6.11 -13.33 -4.85
CA PRO A 64 -4.70 -13.20 -5.21
C PRO A 64 -4.46 -12.09 -6.25
N ASN A 65 -5.27 -12.05 -7.31
CA ASN A 65 -5.17 -11.00 -8.33
C ASN A 65 -5.48 -9.61 -7.75
N VAL A 66 -6.47 -9.52 -6.85
CA VAL A 66 -6.79 -8.26 -6.16
C VAL A 66 -5.63 -7.79 -5.30
N VAL A 67 -4.90 -8.70 -4.62
CA VAL A 67 -3.70 -8.37 -3.85
C VAL A 67 -2.61 -7.80 -4.76
N GLU A 68 -2.35 -8.44 -5.91
CA GLU A 68 -1.39 -7.91 -6.90
C GLU A 68 -1.79 -6.51 -7.38
N THR A 69 -3.08 -6.28 -7.66
CA THR A 69 -3.59 -4.94 -8.02
C THR A 69 -3.41 -3.94 -6.88
N ILE A 70 -3.65 -4.33 -5.62
CA ILE A 70 -3.40 -3.46 -4.44
C ILE A 70 -1.93 -3.04 -4.38
N ILE A 71 -1.00 -3.98 -4.50
CA ILE A 71 0.44 -3.69 -4.44
C ILE A 71 0.81 -2.69 -5.55
N ARG A 72 0.48 -3.01 -6.80
CA ARG A 72 0.80 -2.17 -7.95
C ARG A 72 0.23 -0.76 -7.83
N VAL A 73 -1.06 -0.62 -7.52
CA VAL A 73 -1.73 0.69 -7.44
C VAL A 73 -1.20 1.51 -6.27
N THR A 74 -0.90 0.87 -5.13
CA THR A 74 -0.37 1.56 -3.95
C THR A 74 1.05 2.08 -4.21
N GLU A 75 1.90 1.28 -4.87
CA GLU A 75 3.23 1.73 -5.30
C GLU A 75 3.14 2.89 -6.28
N GLU A 76 2.32 2.79 -7.33
CA GLU A 76 2.11 3.86 -8.30
C GLU A 76 1.57 5.15 -7.64
N TYR A 77 0.65 4.99 -6.69
CA TYR A 77 0.08 6.10 -5.93
C TYR A 77 1.14 6.82 -5.09
N HIS A 78 1.96 6.08 -4.34
CA HIS A 78 3.01 6.67 -3.52
C HIS A 78 4.14 7.25 -4.35
N VAL A 79 4.57 6.64 -5.46
CA VAL A 79 5.55 7.26 -6.36
C VAL A 79 5.05 8.61 -6.88
N ARG A 80 3.76 8.69 -7.23
CA ARG A 80 3.13 9.94 -7.68
C ARG A 80 2.99 10.96 -6.54
N SER A 81 2.73 10.52 -5.33
CA SER A 81 2.56 11.38 -4.14
C SER A 81 3.89 11.83 -3.52
N GLU A 82 4.93 10.98 -3.53
CA GLU A 82 6.28 11.26 -3.03
C GLU A 82 7.08 12.18 -3.95
N ALA A 83 6.62 12.39 -5.18
CA ALA A 83 7.01 13.59 -5.94
C ALA A 83 6.71 14.90 -5.17
N GLY A 84 5.89 14.85 -4.10
CA GLY A 84 5.71 15.90 -3.09
C GLY A 84 6.23 15.56 -1.68
N GLY A 85 6.94 14.44 -1.47
CA GLY A 85 7.28 13.84 -0.17
C GLY A 85 8.65 14.19 0.40
N VAL A 86 9.17 15.39 0.14
CA VAL A 86 10.49 15.86 0.61
C VAL A 86 10.60 15.89 2.16
N ASP A 87 9.47 15.85 2.88
CA ASP A 87 9.42 16.06 4.33
C ASP A 87 9.76 14.83 5.19
N ILE A 88 9.55 13.61 4.71
CA ILE A 88 9.68 12.39 5.55
C ILE A 88 11.17 12.03 5.75
N VAL A 89 12.00 12.23 4.72
CA VAL A 89 13.45 11.96 4.79
C VAL A 89 14.12 12.87 5.83
N SER A 90 13.71 14.14 5.91
CA SER A 90 14.25 15.13 6.87
C SER A 90 14.08 14.71 8.34
N HIS A 91 12.93 14.13 8.68
CA HIS A 91 12.63 13.73 10.06
C HIS A 91 13.41 12.48 10.49
N LEU A 92 13.59 11.51 9.58
CA LEU A 92 14.34 10.29 9.87
C LEU A 92 15.84 10.57 10.04
N ASP A 93 16.39 11.50 9.25
CA ASP A 93 17.78 11.94 9.41
C ASP A 93 18.00 12.62 10.77
N ARG A 94 17.06 13.46 11.21
CA ARG A 94 17.10 14.08 12.55
C ARG A 94 17.02 13.04 13.68
N VAL A 95 16.21 12.00 13.54
CA VAL A 95 16.12 10.90 14.53
C VAL A 95 17.42 10.08 14.57
N ARG A 96 18.06 9.85 13.42
CA ARG A 96 19.36 9.16 13.34
C ARG A 96 20.45 9.96 14.04
N GLU A 97 20.52 11.26 13.80
CA GLU A 97 21.47 12.16 14.49
C GLU A 97 21.27 12.15 16.01
N LEU A 98 20.01 12.22 16.48
CA LEU A 98 19.70 12.16 17.91
C LEU A 98 20.11 10.83 18.55
N ARG A 99 19.97 9.70 17.83
CA ARG A 99 20.48 8.40 18.31
C ARG A 99 21.99 8.36 18.37
N VAL A 100 22.70 9.02 17.46
CA VAL A 100 24.17 9.13 17.52
C VAL A 100 24.60 10.00 18.71
N GLN A 101 23.87 11.09 18.98
CA GLN A 101 24.19 12.03 20.06
C GLN A 101 23.82 11.52 21.46
N TYR A 102 22.68 10.85 21.60
CA TYR A 102 22.10 10.48 22.91
C TYR A 102 21.89 8.98 23.10
N GLY A 103 22.27 8.14 22.13
CA GLY A 103 22.09 6.69 22.23
C GLY A 103 22.99 6.08 23.30
N SER A 104 22.47 5.87 24.51
CA SER A 104 23.13 5.00 25.48
C SER A 104 23.02 3.54 25.05
N ARG A 105 24.10 2.79 25.20
CA ARG A 105 24.15 1.36 24.88
C ARG A 105 23.74 0.54 26.10
N THR A 106 22.55 0.80 26.62
CA THR A 106 22.05 0.11 27.82
C THR A 106 20.88 -0.78 27.42
N TYR A 107 21.18 -2.03 27.07
CA TYR A 107 20.17 -3.08 27.13
C TYR A 107 20.03 -3.53 28.58
N GLU A 108 18.89 -3.21 29.18
CA GLU A 108 18.40 -3.79 30.42
C GLU A 108 18.51 -5.31 30.34
N ARG A 109 19.32 -5.91 31.21
CA ARG A 109 19.39 -7.36 31.35
C ARG A 109 18.05 -7.84 31.89
N ARG A 110 17.18 -8.37 31.02
CA ARG A 110 16.04 -9.18 31.46
C ARG A 110 16.52 -10.61 31.69
N PRO A 111 16.65 -11.10 32.94
CA PRO A 111 17.04 -12.48 33.18
C PRO A 111 15.92 -13.43 32.72
N THR A 112 16.34 -14.43 31.94
CA THR A 112 15.51 -15.50 31.37
C THR A 112 15.29 -16.60 32.43
N ASN A 113 14.51 -16.31 33.48
CA ASN A 113 14.40 -17.24 34.61
C ASN A 113 12.98 -17.74 34.91
N HIS A 114 11.95 -17.40 34.12
CA HIS A 114 10.60 -17.88 34.37
C HIS A 114 9.86 -18.22 33.06
N ARG A 115 10.16 -19.39 32.48
CA ARG A 115 9.16 -20.13 31.72
C ARG A 115 8.56 -21.17 32.68
N ALA A 116 7.29 -21.00 33.02
CA ALA A 116 6.51 -22.05 33.66
C ALA A 116 6.43 -23.25 32.70
N ALA A 117 6.51 -24.45 33.29
CA ALA A 117 6.37 -25.74 32.62
C ALA A 117 5.00 -25.91 31.95
#